data_AF-A0A6P3ZET9-F1
#
_entry.id   AF-A0A6P3ZET9-F1
#
_cell.length_a   1.000
_cell.length_b   1.000
_cell.length_c   1.000
_cell.angle_alpha   90.00
_cell.angle_beta   90.00
_cell.angle_gamma   90.00
#
_symmetry.space_group_name_H-M   'P 1'
#
loop_
_entity.id
_entity.type
_entity.pdbx_description
1 polymer ?
#
loop_
_entity_poly.entity_id
_entity_poly.type
_entity_poly.pdbx_seq_one_letter_code
_entity_poly.pdbx_strand_id
1 'polypeptide(L)'
;MKRAGGSFGLKLMMEVIVVLVVFVGVLEMRIPMANGDVSPSQCKQEKDLLVKECKAVIFGSNPSPSCCQRVRVTHVECVCPLVTPKLANLIKVQRTIAQIEGCGRTVPHHFKCGSVTTP
;
A
#
# COMPACT_ATOMS: atom_id res chain seq x y z
N MET A 1 8.44 -60.50 -31.67
CA MET A 1 8.66 -59.05 -31.42
C MET A 1 7.71 -58.22 -32.30
N LYS A 2 7.09 -57.16 -31.72
CA LYS A 2 6.47 -55.96 -32.37
C LYS A 2 5.11 -56.19 -33.07
N ARG A 3 4.04 -55.37 -32.92
CA ARG A 3 3.90 -53.94 -32.59
C ARG A 3 2.62 -53.63 -31.78
N ALA A 4 2.73 -52.57 -30.98
CA ALA A 4 1.79 -52.04 -30.01
C ALA A 4 0.64 -51.21 -30.61
N GLY A 5 -0.50 -51.21 -29.92
CA GLY A 5 -1.63 -50.32 -30.19
C GLY A 5 -1.23 -48.84 -30.10
N GLY A 6 -1.52 -48.08 -31.16
CA GLY A 6 -0.92 -46.76 -31.38
C GLY A 6 -1.88 -45.73 -31.96
N SER A 7 -3.06 -45.56 -31.35
CA SER A 7 -3.93 -44.41 -31.70
C SER A 7 -4.60 -43.77 -30.48
N PHE A 8 -5.12 -44.57 -29.53
CA PHE A 8 -5.64 -44.04 -28.26
C PHE A 8 -4.57 -43.35 -27.40
N GLY A 9 -3.34 -43.87 -27.44
CA GLY A 9 -2.22 -43.30 -26.69
C GLY A 9 -1.82 -41.91 -27.15
N LEU A 10 -1.92 -41.61 -28.46
CA LEU A 10 -1.48 -40.32 -29.00
C LEU A 10 -2.43 -39.17 -28.63
N LYS A 11 -3.75 -39.46 -28.59
CA LYS A 11 -4.76 -38.48 -28.19
C LYS A 11 -4.71 -38.20 -26.68
N LEU A 12 -4.54 -39.24 -25.87
CA LEU A 12 -4.37 -39.10 -24.42
C LEU A 12 -3.06 -38.39 -24.08
N MET A 13 -1.98 -38.70 -24.80
CA MET A 13 -0.68 -38.03 -24.64
C MET A 13 -0.76 -36.55 -25.00
N MET A 14 -1.54 -36.17 -26.02
CA MET A 14 -1.74 -34.76 -26.39
C MET A 14 -2.53 -33.98 -25.34
N GLU A 15 -3.60 -34.55 -24.79
CA GLU A 15 -4.35 -33.93 -23.68
C GLU A 15 -3.45 -33.74 -22.44
N VAL A 16 -2.63 -34.75 -22.10
CA VAL A 16 -1.69 -34.67 -20.98
C VAL A 16 -0.62 -33.60 -21.23
N ILE A 17 -0.10 -33.46 -22.45
CA ILE A 17 0.86 -32.42 -22.80
C ILE A 17 0.22 -31.03 -22.70
N VAL A 18 -1.00 -30.84 -23.19
CA VAL A 18 -1.72 -29.56 -23.07
C VAL A 18 -1.94 -29.19 -21.61
N VAL A 19 -2.38 -30.13 -20.78
CA VAL A 19 -2.56 -29.91 -19.33
C VAL A 19 -1.23 -29.56 -18.66
N LEU A 20 -0.14 -30.25 -18.99
CA LEU A 20 1.19 -29.96 -18.45
C LEU A 20 1.70 -28.57 -18.86
N VAL A 21 1.52 -28.19 -20.12
CA VAL A 21 1.94 -26.86 -20.62
C VAL A 21 1.14 -25.74 -19.94
N VAL A 22 -0.17 -25.93 -19.75
CA VAL A 22 -1.02 -24.97 -19.02
C VAL A 22 -0.60 -24.89 -17.55
N PHE A 23 -0.37 -26.03 -16.89
CA PHE A 23 0.00 -26.06 -15.48
C PHE A 23 1.35 -25.40 -15.23
N VAL A 24 2.36 -25.68 -16.07
CA VAL A 24 3.67 -25.00 -16.02
C VAL A 24 3.52 -23.51 -16.33
N GLY A 25 2.71 -23.13 -17.32
CA GLY A 25 2.44 -21.72 -17.65
C GLY A 25 1.79 -20.92 -16.51
N VAL A 26 0.95 -21.57 -15.70
CA VAL A 26 0.32 -20.95 -14.51
C VAL A 26 1.29 -20.88 -13.32
N LEU A 27 2.23 -21.82 -13.19
CA LEU A 27 3.28 -21.77 -12.15
C LEU A 27 4.33 -20.68 -12.43
N GLU A 28 4.63 -20.41 -13.70
CA GLU A 28 5.53 -19.35 -14.15
C GLU A 28 4.87 -17.96 -14.19
N MET A 29 3.54 -17.88 -14.04
CA MET A 29 2.84 -16.64 -13.71
C MET A 29 3.20 -16.26 -12.27
N ARG A 30 4.36 -15.63 -12.13
CA ARG A 30 4.62 -14.70 -11.03
C ARG A 30 3.53 -13.64 -11.12
N ILE A 31 2.42 -13.83 -10.42
CA ILE A 31 1.52 -12.73 -10.10
C ILE A 31 2.42 -11.75 -9.34
N PRO A 32 2.79 -10.58 -9.89
CA PRO A 32 3.42 -9.59 -9.07
C PRO A 32 2.39 -9.32 -7.99
N MET A 33 2.75 -9.67 -6.75
CA MET A 33 2.08 -9.11 -5.60
C MET A 33 2.21 -7.62 -5.83
N ALA A 34 1.11 -6.97 -6.23
CA ALA A 34 1.08 -5.54 -6.30
C ALA A 34 1.28 -5.09 -4.86
N ASN A 35 2.53 -4.82 -4.47
CA ASN A 35 2.76 -3.68 -3.62
C ASN A 35 2.01 -2.56 -4.33
N GLY A 36 1.02 -1.96 -3.67
CA GLY A 36 0.35 -0.79 -4.23
C GLY A 36 1.40 0.30 -4.35
N ASP A 37 2.21 0.28 -5.41
CA ASP A 37 3.26 1.24 -5.67
C ASP A 37 2.55 2.54 -6.02
N VAL A 38 2.25 3.34 -4.99
CA VAL A 38 1.67 4.65 -5.14
C VAL A 38 2.65 5.48 -5.96
N SER A 39 2.21 5.92 -7.14
CA SER A 39 3.07 6.68 -8.04
C SER A 39 3.52 7.98 -7.36
N PRO A 40 4.74 8.50 -7.64
CA PRO A 40 5.20 9.78 -7.10
C PRO A 40 4.23 10.94 -7.35
N SER A 41 3.51 10.92 -8.48
CA SER A 41 2.48 11.91 -8.81
C SER A 41 1.25 11.80 -7.91
N GLN A 42 0.82 10.59 -7.55
CA GLN A 42 -0.26 10.36 -6.59
C GLN A 42 0.16 10.84 -5.21
N CYS A 43 1.37 10.50 -4.75
CA CYS A 43 1.86 11.03 -3.48
C CYS A 43 1.92 12.56 -3.47
N LYS A 44 2.33 13.20 -4.56
CA LYS A 44 2.31 14.66 -4.66
C LYS A 44 0.89 15.21 -4.48
N GLN A 45 -0.08 14.64 -5.19
CA GLN A 45 -1.48 15.06 -5.08
C GLN A 45 -2.04 14.84 -3.67
N GLU A 46 -1.72 13.69 -3.05
CA GLU A 46 -2.16 13.40 -1.69
C GLU A 46 -1.61 14.40 -0.68
N LYS A 47 -0.33 14.74 -0.79
CA LYS A 47 0.34 15.72 0.06
C LYS A 47 -0.27 17.11 -0.12
N ASP A 48 -0.48 17.54 -1.36
CA ASP A 48 -1.07 18.84 -1.67
C ASP A 48 -2.48 18.97 -1.06
N LEU A 49 -3.30 17.92 -1.18
CA LEU A 49 -4.64 17.87 -0.59
C LEU A 49 -4.62 17.77 0.94
N LEU A 50 -3.69 16.99 1.52
CA LEU A 50 -3.53 16.88 2.96
C LEU A 50 -3.16 18.24 3.57
N VAL A 51 -2.19 18.94 2.98
CA VAL A 51 -1.79 20.29 3.43
C VAL A 51 -2.95 21.27 3.28
N LYS A 52 -3.66 21.25 2.15
CA LYS A 52 -4.80 22.14 1.92
C LYS A 52 -5.88 21.99 3.00
N GLU A 53 -6.29 20.76 3.29
CA GLU A 53 -7.40 20.51 4.21
C GLU A 53 -6.98 20.54 5.69
N CYS A 54 -5.74 20.13 6.01
CA CYS A 54 -5.27 19.97 7.39
C CYS A 54 -4.34 21.09 7.88
N LYS A 55 -4.12 22.17 7.12
CA LYS A 55 -3.21 23.27 7.52
C LYS A 55 -3.49 23.81 8.92
N ALA A 56 -4.77 23.97 9.29
CA ALA A 56 -5.16 24.48 10.61
C ALA A 56 -4.74 23.55 11.77
N VAL A 57 -4.63 22.24 11.51
CA VAL A 57 -4.23 21.23 12.50
C VAL A 57 -2.78 21.42 12.94
N ILE A 58 -1.90 21.82 12.01
CA ILE A 58 -0.49 22.16 12.29
C ILE A 58 -0.40 23.26 13.36
N PHE A 59 -1.32 24.21 13.35
CA PHE A 59 -1.39 25.31 14.31
C PHE A 59 -2.18 24.96 15.59
N GLY A 60 -2.56 23.69 15.77
CA GLY A 60 -3.26 23.21 16.97
C GLY A 60 -4.77 23.42 16.93
N SER A 61 -5.38 23.59 15.76
CA SER A 61 -6.84 23.47 15.63
C SER A 61 -7.27 22.01 15.54
N ASN A 62 -8.54 21.72 15.82
CA ASN A 62 -9.12 20.40 15.57
C ASN A 62 -9.29 20.14 14.07
N PRO A 63 -9.18 18.88 13.62
CA PRO A 63 -9.35 18.53 12.21
C PRO A 63 -10.80 18.78 11.76
N SER A 64 -10.95 19.36 10.57
CA SER A 64 -12.25 19.45 9.89
C SER A 64 -12.68 18.05 9.38
N PRO A 65 -13.97 17.87 9.03
CA PRO A 65 -14.43 16.63 8.38
C PRO A 65 -13.65 16.31 7.10
N SER A 66 -13.32 17.33 6.29
CA SER A 66 -12.52 17.16 5.07
C SER A 66 -11.09 16.73 5.38
N CYS A 67 -10.46 17.31 6.41
CA CYS A 67 -9.15 16.88 6.87
C CYS A 67 -9.17 15.43 7.36
N CYS A 68 -10.15 15.04 8.18
CA CYS A 68 -10.26 13.66 8.63
C CYS A 68 -10.44 12.67 7.47
N GLN A 69 -11.19 13.06 6.43
CA GLN A 69 -11.31 12.24 5.23
C GLN A 69 -9.94 12.03 4.57
N ARG A 70 -9.13 13.08 4.43
CA ARG A 70 -7.76 12.96 3.89
C ARG A 70 -6.88 12.07 4.77
N VAL A 71 -6.92 12.25 6.08
CA VAL A 71 -6.14 11.44 7.04
C VAL A 71 -6.46 9.94 6.93
N ARG A 72 -7.71 9.57 6.65
CA ARG A 72 -8.13 8.17 6.51
C ARG A 72 -7.64 7.51 5.22
N VAL A 73 -7.61 8.27 4.12
CA VAL A 73 -7.38 7.72 2.77
C VAL A 73 -5.96 7.95 2.24
N THR A 74 -5.20 8.86 2.85
CA THR A 74 -3.82 9.15 2.44
C THR A 74 -2.89 8.00 2.80
N HIS A 75 -2.02 7.65 1.86
CA HIS A 75 -1.05 6.57 2.01
C HIS A 75 0.10 7.00 2.92
N VAL A 76 0.50 6.08 3.81
CA VAL A 76 1.52 6.34 4.82
C VAL A 76 2.89 6.55 4.15
N GLU A 77 3.18 5.81 3.08
CA GLU A 77 4.42 5.99 2.30
C GLU A 77 4.57 7.38 1.69
N CYS A 78 3.47 8.08 1.41
CA CYS A 78 3.51 9.44 0.86
C CYS A 78 3.79 10.50 1.95
N VAL A 79 3.38 10.24 3.19
CA VAL A 79 3.44 11.21 4.29
C VAL A 79 4.72 11.08 5.09
N CYS A 80 5.20 9.86 5.37
CA CYS A 80 6.39 9.66 6.21
C CYS A 80 7.64 10.40 5.74
N PRO A 81 7.93 10.55 4.43
CA PRO A 81 9.05 11.37 3.97
C PRO A 81 8.96 12.86 4.35
N LEU A 82 7.76 13.39 4.65
CA LEU A 82 7.56 14.76 5.13
C LEU A 82 7.87 14.93 6.62
N VAL A 83 7.84 13.85 7.40
CA VAL A 83 7.99 13.87 8.85
C VAL A 83 9.46 14.03 9.21
N THR A 84 9.92 15.27 9.15
CA THR A 84 11.28 15.69 9.54
C THR A 84 11.32 16.06 11.03
N PRO A 85 12.50 16.08 11.67
CA PRO A 85 12.63 16.52 13.07
C PRO A 85 12.15 17.96 13.27
N LYS A 86 12.39 18.82 12.27
CA LYS A 86 11.93 20.21 12.30
C LYS A 86 10.40 20.30 12.30
N LEU A 87 9.73 19.49 11.48
CA LEU A 87 8.27 19.41 11.49
C LEU A 87 7.76 18.86 12.82
N ALA A 88 8.36 17.78 13.32
CA ALA A 88 8.01 17.16 14.59
C ALA A 88 8.16 18.08 15.81
N ASN A 89 9.07 19.06 15.75
CA ASN A 89 9.20 20.08 16.79
C ASN A 89 8.12 21.16 16.68
N LEU A 90 7.59 21.41 15.48
CA LEU A 90 6.49 22.36 15.24
C LEU A 90 5.14 21.75 15.61
N ILE A 91 4.91 20.50 15.20
CA ILE A 91 3.68 19.78 15.49
C ILE A 91 3.89 18.98 16.78
N LYS A 92 3.11 19.26 17.83
CA LYS A 92 3.17 18.47 19.06
C LYS A 92 2.79 17.01 18.73
N VAL A 93 3.77 16.12 18.52
CA VAL A 93 3.57 14.77 17.94
C VAL A 93 2.46 13.99 18.65
N GLN A 94 2.47 13.96 19.98
CA GLN A 94 1.44 13.29 20.79
C GLN A 94 0.03 13.82 20.50
N ARG A 95 -0.09 15.15 20.38
CA ARG A 95 -1.36 15.80 20.06
C ARG A 95 -1.81 15.42 18.65
N THR A 96 -0.88 15.45 17.68
CA THR A 96 -1.18 15.08 16.29
C THR A 96 -1.65 13.63 16.19
N ILE A 97 -1.02 12.71 16.93
CA ILE A 97 -1.44 11.30 17.01
C ILE A 97 -2.88 11.21 17.52
N ALA A 98 -3.19 11.85 18.65
CA ALA A 98 -4.56 11.85 19.19
C ALA A 98 -5.58 12.45 18.20
N GLN A 99 -5.20 13.44 17.39
CA GLN A 99 -6.07 14.00 16.36
C GLN A 99 -6.28 13.04 15.18
N ILE A 100 -5.24 12.31 14.76
CA ILE A 100 -5.33 11.27 13.71
C ILE A 100 -6.24 10.12 14.18
N GLU A 101 -6.07 9.68 15.42
CA GLU A 101 -6.90 8.64 16.04
C GLU A 101 -8.34 9.10 16.24
N GLY A 102 -8.54 10.37 16.64
CA GLY A 102 -9.87 11.00 16.70
C GLY A 102 -10.57 11.09 15.33
N CYS A 103 -9.79 11.16 14.25
CA CYS A 103 -10.32 10.99 12.89
C CYS A 103 -10.64 9.53 12.55
N GLY A 104 -10.36 8.54 13.40
CA GLY A 104 -10.63 7.13 13.15
C GLY A 104 -9.53 6.40 12.37
N ARG A 105 -8.31 6.93 12.34
CA ARG A 105 -7.14 6.27 11.76
C ARG A 105 -6.21 5.83 12.89
N THR A 106 -6.02 4.52 13.05
CA THR A 106 -5.09 3.98 14.06
C THR A 106 -3.66 4.27 13.69
N VAL A 107 -2.88 4.79 14.65
CA VAL A 107 -1.44 4.98 14.51
C VAL A 107 -0.73 3.83 15.24
N PRO A 108 0.07 3.00 14.55
CA PRO A 108 0.77 1.92 15.23
C PRO A 108 1.81 2.47 16.22
N HIS A 109 1.95 1.81 17.36
CA HIS A 109 2.98 2.11 18.35
C HIS A 109 4.38 1.76 17.84
N HIS A 110 5.40 2.50 18.31
CA HIS A 110 6.82 2.27 17.96
C HIS A 110 7.08 2.21 16.44
N PHE A 111 6.26 2.89 15.65
CA PHE A 111 6.32 2.93 14.21
C PHE A 111 7.22 4.07 13.73
N LYS A 112 8.20 3.75 12.90
CA LYS A 112 9.10 4.72 12.31
C LYS A 112 8.46 5.37 11.08
N CYS A 113 8.24 6.67 11.14
CA CYS A 113 7.71 7.48 10.04
C CYS A 113 8.64 8.66 9.79
N GLY A 114 9.43 8.58 8.72
CA GLY A 114 10.47 9.56 8.45
C GLY A 114 11.55 9.53 9.53
N SER A 115 11.76 10.69 10.17
CA SER A 115 12.74 10.85 11.27
C SER A 115 12.14 10.72 12.67
N VAL A 116 10.84 10.41 12.79
CA VAL A 116 10.14 10.28 14.08
C VAL A 116 9.69 8.84 14.27
N THR A 117 9.72 8.39 15.52
CA THR A 117 9.11 7.12 15.94
C THR A 117 7.92 7.45 16.84
N THR A 118 6.78 6.81 16.58
CA THR A 118 5.61 6.95 17.44
C THR A 118 5.89 6.36 18.83
N PRO A 119 5.34 6.96 19.89
CA PRO A 119 5.47 6.48 21.27
C PRO A 119 4.80 5.12 21.50
#